data_AF-A0A7W9PHE5-F1
#
_entry.id   AF-A0A7W9PHE5-F1
#
_cell.length_a   1.000
_cell.length_b   1.000
_cell.length_c   1.000
_cell.angle_alpha   90.00
_cell.angle_beta   90.00
_cell.angle_gamma   90.00
#
_symmetry.space_group_name_H-M   'P 1'
#
loop_
_entity.id
_entity.type
_entity.pdbx_description
1 polymer ?
#
loop_
_entity_poly.entity_id
_entity_poly.type
_entity_poly.pdbx_seq_one_letter_code
_entity_poly.pdbx_strand_id
1 'polypeptide(L)'
;MTFPGITVDLPLHPTVVNALWQARSQAGTQPVDSRDLLVALMRIETSGSWSRISLHCGDSDVLARKVVLDPATGSSTHWEGIRLTDTCAEAVRTAVRLARRYSLQGVPPGMLALGLVADPSTAASQVLHDGLGRRELLDILQSDVLGISLTGLDHELSPATNDIPRPQPPLPPTTAGQALYCLHCGGTPAAAVTIRSHRGFILWMQFVRMPGPFCRDCGLATLRRMTIESVWLGWWGPLSLLINAVTIIANMGAHSRIDQLPPPIPGMPGRPMDPGKPLFHRPGAIGFAIPLGILLWFTVILPLLSP
;
A
#
# COMPACT_ATOMS: atom_id res chain seq x y z
N MET A 1 -14.59 -5.42 17.83
CA MET A 1 -15.18 -4.35 17.01
C MET A 1 -14.11 -3.94 16.01
N THR A 2 -14.28 -4.34 14.75
CA THR A 2 -13.29 -4.15 13.68
C THR A 2 -13.55 -2.79 13.05
N PHE A 3 -12.75 -1.79 13.42
CA PHE A 3 -12.86 -0.46 12.83
C PHE A 3 -12.37 -0.51 11.37
N PRO A 4 -13.03 0.19 10.43
CA PRO A 4 -12.64 0.18 9.02
C PRO A 4 -11.24 0.79 8.89
N GLY A 5 -10.25 -0.06 8.63
CA GLY A 5 -8.92 0.39 8.26
C GLY A 5 -8.94 1.01 6.87
N ILE A 6 -8.12 2.03 6.61
CA ILE A 6 -7.83 2.44 5.24
C ILE A 6 -7.06 1.31 4.58
N THR A 7 -7.71 0.56 3.70
CA THR A 7 -7.03 -0.32 2.76
C THR A 7 -6.33 0.54 1.71
N VAL A 8 -5.07 0.85 1.99
CA VAL A 8 -4.16 1.43 0.99
C VAL A 8 -3.64 0.26 0.15
N ASP A 9 -4.29 -0.03 -0.97
CA ASP A 9 -3.89 -1.17 -1.82
C ASP A 9 -2.62 -0.91 -2.64
N LEU A 10 -2.01 0.28 -2.49
CA LEU A 10 -0.68 0.60 -3.01
C LEU A 10 0.32 0.77 -1.88
N PRO A 11 1.59 0.39 -2.08
CA PRO A 11 2.62 0.68 -1.10
C PRO A 11 2.77 2.20 -0.94
N LEU A 12 2.74 2.67 0.31
CA LEU A 12 3.11 4.03 0.64
C LEU A 12 4.63 4.17 0.58
N HIS A 13 5.13 5.27 0.03
CA HIS A 13 6.56 5.57 0.05
C HIS A 13 7.04 5.67 1.52
N PRO A 14 8.28 5.26 1.85
CA PRO A 14 8.80 5.34 3.23
C PRO A 14 8.68 6.74 3.86
N THR A 15 8.90 7.80 3.08
CA THR A 15 8.68 9.20 3.52
C THR A 15 7.25 9.45 3.98
N VAL A 16 6.25 8.90 3.25
CA VAL A 16 4.83 9.02 3.60
C VAL A 16 4.52 8.26 4.88
N VAL A 17 5.07 7.04 5.02
CA VAL A 17 4.94 6.24 6.25
C VAL A 17 5.54 6.98 7.44
N ASN A 18 6.73 7.55 7.30
CA ASN A 18 7.37 8.33 8.34
C ASN A 18 6.55 9.58 8.69
N ALA A 19 5.93 10.22 7.70
CA ALA A 19 5.06 11.38 7.92
C ALA A 19 3.83 11.03 8.74
N LEU A 20 3.20 9.89 8.46
CA LEU A 20 2.07 9.40 9.26
C LEU A 20 2.47 9.15 10.72
N TRP A 21 3.62 8.51 10.95
CA TRP A 21 4.13 8.27 12.31
C TRP A 21 4.50 9.57 13.04
N GLN A 22 5.14 10.52 12.35
CA GLN A 22 5.50 11.82 12.93
C GLN A 22 4.25 12.68 13.21
N ALA A 23 3.25 12.65 12.34
CA ALA A 23 1.97 13.33 12.58
C ALA A 23 1.26 12.71 13.79
N ARG A 24 1.26 11.38 13.91
CA ARG A 24 0.72 10.67 15.07
C ARG A 24 1.42 11.03 16.38
N SER A 25 2.74 11.21 16.37
CA SER A 25 3.48 11.61 17.57
C SER A 25 3.13 13.04 18.00
N GLN A 26 2.88 13.94 17.05
CA GLN A 26 2.53 15.34 17.32
C GLN A 26 1.06 15.51 17.77
N ALA A 27 0.13 14.78 17.13
CA ALA A 27 -1.30 14.84 17.46
C ALA A 27 -1.65 14.24 18.85
N GLY A 28 -0.75 13.45 19.44
CA GLY A 28 -0.93 12.92 20.80
C GLY A 28 -2.14 11.98 20.89
N THR A 29 -3.18 12.35 21.62
CA THR A 29 -4.42 11.52 21.71
C THR A 29 -5.45 11.88 20.64
N GLN A 30 -5.27 12.99 19.94
CA GLN A 30 -6.20 13.44 18.90
C GLN A 30 -6.01 12.63 17.61
N PRO A 31 -7.06 12.50 16.78
CA PRO A 31 -6.92 12.01 15.41
C PRO A 31 -6.01 12.95 14.62
N VAL A 32 -5.18 12.38 13.75
CA VAL A 32 -4.33 13.16 12.84
C VAL A 32 -5.23 13.77 11.75
N ASP A 33 -5.20 15.09 11.65
CA ASP A 33 -5.91 15.83 10.61
C ASP A 33 -5.05 15.99 9.33
N SER A 34 -5.63 16.56 8.29
CA SER A 34 -4.93 16.74 7.01
C SER A 34 -3.76 17.73 7.12
N ARG A 35 -3.84 18.76 7.98
CA ARG A 35 -2.78 19.74 8.22
C ARG A 35 -1.60 19.09 8.93
N ASP A 36 -1.86 18.32 9.98
CA ASP A 36 -0.83 17.60 10.75
C ASP A 36 -0.02 16.69 9.84
N LEU A 37 -0.69 15.98 8.92
CA LEU A 37 -0.03 15.11 7.95
C LEU A 37 0.78 15.91 6.91
N LEU A 38 0.26 17.05 6.42
CA LEU A 38 0.99 17.94 5.51
C LEU A 38 2.27 18.50 6.18
N VAL A 39 2.15 19.02 7.40
CA VAL A 39 3.27 19.56 8.19
C VAL A 39 4.31 18.48 8.45
N ALA A 40 3.89 17.27 8.81
CA ALA A 40 4.81 16.16 8.99
C ALA A 40 5.53 15.78 7.69
N LEU A 41 4.84 15.80 6.55
CA LEU A 41 5.43 15.52 5.24
C LEU A 41 6.51 16.56 4.89
N MET A 42 6.22 17.84 5.08
CA MET A 42 7.16 18.94 4.86
C MET A 42 8.41 18.83 5.75
N ARG A 43 8.26 18.38 7.00
CA ARG A 43 9.38 18.25 7.95
C ARG A 43 10.32 17.10 7.63
N ILE A 44 9.81 16.02 7.03
CA ILE A 44 10.62 14.82 6.72
C ILE A 44 11.35 14.99 5.39
N GLU A 45 10.73 15.67 4.43
CA GLU A 45 11.30 15.85 3.11
C GLU A 45 12.28 17.03 3.08
N THR A 46 13.58 16.72 3.22
CA THR A 46 14.66 17.71 3.32
C THR A 46 15.27 18.13 1.98
N SER A 47 14.75 17.64 0.85
CA SER A 47 15.28 17.90 -0.51
C SER A 47 15.08 19.34 -1.01
N GLY A 48 14.42 20.21 -0.24
CA GLY A 48 14.11 21.57 -0.64
C GLY A 48 12.91 21.70 -1.59
N SER A 49 12.22 20.58 -1.90
CA SER A 49 11.00 20.53 -2.73
C SER A 49 9.90 21.49 -2.24
N TRP A 50 9.89 21.79 -0.95
CA TRP A 50 8.89 22.64 -0.29
C TRP A 50 9.30 24.11 -0.18
N SER A 51 10.46 24.49 -0.71
CA SER A 51 11.02 25.85 -0.56
C SER A 51 10.09 26.92 -1.13
N ARG A 52 9.57 26.73 -2.35
CA ARG A 52 8.64 27.67 -2.98
C ARG A 52 7.34 27.80 -2.18
N ILE A 53 6.74 26.70 -1.74
CA ILE A 53 5.55 26.74 -0.88
C ILE A 53 5.84 27.49 0.44
N SER A 54 6.98 27.21 1.06
CA SER A 54 7.39 27.86 2.31
C SER A 54 7.59 29.37 2.16
N LEU A 55 8.04 29.84 0.99
CA LEU A 55 8.19 31.27 0.71
C LEU A 55 6.84 32.01 0.68
N HIS A 56 5.80 31.37 0.15
CA HIS A 56 4.47 31.98 0.03
C HIS A 56 3.60 31.80 1.28
N CYS A 57 3.66 30.62 1.91
CA CYS A 57 2.73 30.23 2.97
C CYS A 57 3.35 30.21 4.38
N GLY A 58 4.68 30.31 4.46
CA GLY A 58 5.46 30.05 5.69
C GLY A 58 5.95 28.61 5.78
N ASP A 59 7.01 28.39 6.56
CA ASP A 59 7.57 27.06 6.80
C ASP A 59 6.62 26.15 7.59
N SER A 60 7.02 24.88 7.77
CA SER A 60 6.22 23.89 8.50
C SER A 60 5.87 24.32 9.93
N ASP A 61 6.70 25.13 10.59
CA ASP A 61 6.46 25.57 11.96
C ASP A 61 5.42 26.69 12.01
N VAL A 62 5.44 27.59 11.03
CA VAL A 62 4.39 28.60 10.83
C VAL A 62 3.05 27.91 10.55
N LEU A 63 3.02 26.94 9.63
CA LEU A 63 1.80 26.22 9.28
C LEU A 63 1.24 25.41 10.45
N ALA A 64 2.10 24.77 11.24
CA ALA A 64 1.69 24.01 12.43
C ALA A 64 0.97 24.85 13.49
N ARG A 65 1.24 26.17 13.55
CA ARG A 65 0.60 27.09 14.50
C ARG A 65 -0.75 27.62 14.02
N LYS A 66 -1.09 27.48 12.72
CA LYS A 66 -2.37 27.96 12.18
C LYS A 66 -3.51 27.09 12.72
N VAL A 67 -4.53 27.73 13.30
CA VAL A 67 -5.71 27.04 13.82
C VAL A 67 -6.72 26.85 12.71
N VAL A 68 -6.69 25.67 12.10
CA VAL A 68 -7.60 25.25 11.04
C VAL A 68 -8.01 23.82 11.32
N LEU A 69 -9.28 23.48 11.14
CA LEU A 69 -9.83 22.17 11.42
C LEU A 69 -10.33 21.51 10.14
N ASP A 70 -10.16 20.20 10.07
CA ASP A 70 -10.81 19.40 9.03
C ASP A 70 -12.35 19.48 9.17
N PRO A 71 -13.10 19.51 8.05
CA PRO A 71 -14.55 19.61 8.05
C PRO A 71 -15.23 18.37 8.68
N ALA A 72 -14.65 17.19 8.49
CA ALA A 72 -15.09 15.96 9.14
C ALA A 72 -13.99 15.45 10.09
N THR A 73 -14.16 15.71 11.38
CA THR A 73 -13.22 15.37 12.47
C THR A 73 -13.45 13.98 13.09
N GLY A 74 -14.45 13.23 12.61
CA GLY A 74 -14.69 11.86 13.03
C GLY A 74 -13.45 10.98 12.82
N SER A 75 -13.24 9.97 13.66
CA SER A 75 -12.02 9.13 13.63
C SER A 75 -12.31 7.64 13.61
N SER A 76 -13.39 7.27 12.92
CA SER A 76 -13.74 5.86 12.72
C SER A 76 -12.69 5.10 11.90
N THR A 77 -11.87 5.85 11.16
CA THR A 77 -10.90 5.35 10.22
C THR A 77 -9.50 5.27 10.83
N HIS A 78 -8.83 4.13 10.65
CA HIS A 78 -7.46 3.90 11.13
C HIS A 78 -6.52 3.49 10.00
N TRP A 79 -5.25 3.87 10.09
CA TRP A 79 -4.18 3.33 9.27
C TRP A 79 -3.08 2.79 10.19
N GLU A 80 -2.81 1.48 10.16
CA GLU A 80 -1.82 0.82 11.05
C GLU A 80 -1.94 1.21 12.55
N GLY A 81 -3.16 1.46 13.04
CA GLY A 81 -3.43 1.88 14.43
C GLY A 81 -3.39 3.40 14.67
N ILE A 82 -2.98 4.19 13.67
CA ILE A 82 -3.07 5.65 13.66
C ILE A 82 -4.51 6.07 13.38
N ARG A 83 -5.10 6.85 14.28
CA ARG A 83 -6.41 7.49 14.05
C ARG A 83 -6.23 8.68 13.13
N LEU A 84 -7.00 8.72 12.06
CA LEU A 84 -7.07 9.84 11.14
C LEU A 84 -8.45 10.49 11.27
N THR A 85 -8.56 11.79 11.02
CA THR A 85 -9.87 12.40 10.73
C THR A 85 -10.45 11.76 9.47
N ASP A 86 -11.78 11.73 9.34
CA ASP A 86 -12.44 11.18 8.15
C ASP A 86 -12.06 11.98 6.89
N THR A 87 -11.79 13.27 7.04
CA THR A 87 -11.25 14.14 5.97
C THR A 87 -9.83 13.72 5.57
N CYS A 88 -8.91 13.56 6.53
CA CYS A 88 -7.54 13.14 6.27
C CYS A 88 -7.50 11.74 5.64
N ALA A 89 -8.37 10.84 6.11
CA ALA A 89 -8.55 9.54 5.50
C ALA A 89 -8.96 9.62 4.02
N GLU A 90 -9.92 10.49 3.68
CA GLU A 90 -10.34 10.66 2.29
C GLU A 90 -9.26 11.31 1.41
N ALA A 91 -8.48 12.23 1.97
CA ALA A 91 -7.31 12.78 1.29
C ALA A 91 -6.28 11.70 0.94
N VAL A 92 -5.98 10.78 1.88
CA VAL A 92 -5.11 9.62 1.63
C VAL A 92 -5.69 8.71 0.55
N ARG A 93 -7.00 8.40 0.61
CA ARG A 93 -7.66 7.59 -0.44
C ARG A 93 -7.58 8.26 -1.80
N THR A 94 -7.72 9.58 -1.85
CA THR A 94 -7.59 10.38 -3.08
C THR A 94 -6.17 10.32 -3.63
N ALA A 95 -5.14 10.43 -2.79
CA ALA A 95 -3.76 10.23 -3.21
C ALA A 95 -3.53 8.84 -3.83
N VAL A 96 -4.07 7.78 -3.21
CA VAL A 96 -3.98 6.41 -3.74
C VAL A 96 -4.72 6.28 -5.07
N ARG A 97 -5.91 6.90 -5.18
CA ARG A 97 -6.73 6.92 -6.41
C ARG A 97 -5.97 7.59 -7.56
N LEU A 98 -5.35 8.74 -7.31
CA LEU A 98 -4.54 9.46 -8.28
C LEU A 98 -3.28 8.68 -8.66
N ALA A 99 -2.57 8.09 -7.68
CA ALA A 99 -1.40 7.24 -7.95
C ALA A 99 -1.75 6.11 -8.92
N ARG A 100 -2.91 5.45 -8.73
CA ARG A 100 -3.42 4.44 -9.66
C ARG A 100 -3.75 5.00 -11.02
N ARG A 101 -4.45 6.13 -11.05
CA ARG A 101 -4.87 6.79 -12.30
C ARG A 101 -3.67 7.09 -13.20
N TYR A 102 -2.57 7.53 -12.59
CA TYR A 102 -1.32 7.83 -13.29
C TYR A 102 -0.32 6.66 -13.29
N SER A 103 -0.78 5.44 -12.98
CA SER A 103 0.00 4.19 -13.06
C SER A 103 1.32 4.20 -12.25
N LEU A 104 1.34 4.88 -11.11
CA LEU A 104 2.47 4.87 -10.18
C LEU A 104 2.52 3.55 -9.40
N GLN A 105 3.74 3.08 -9.09
CA GLN A 105 3.95 1.82 -8.35
C GLN A 105 3.68 1.92 -6.84
N GLY A 106 3.54 3.15 -6.32
CA GLY A 106 3.27 3.46 -4.93
C GLY A 106 2.79 4.90 -4.79
N VAL A 107 2.50 5.33 -3.57
CA VAL A 107 2.10 6.72 -3.29
C VAL A 107 3.33 7.53 -2.86
N PRO A 108 3.91 8.36 -3.75
CA PRO A 108 5.02 9.25 -3.38
C PRO A 108 4.54 10.45 -2.55
N PRO A 109 5.45 11.18 -1.88
CA PRO A 109 5.15 12.39 -1.11
C PRO A 109 4.31 13.42 -1.86
N GLY A 110 4.71 13.79 -3.08
CA GLY A 110 3.96 14.74 -3.90
C GLY A 110 2.54 14.29 -4.23
N MET A 111 2.31 12.98 -4.37
CA MET A 111 0.97 12.46 -4.65
C MET A 111 0.09 12.51 -3.39
N LEU A 112 0.67 12.26 -2.22
CA LEU A 112 -0.01 12.47 -0.94
C LEU A 112 -0.34 13.96 -0.75
N ALA A 113 0.61 14.85 -1.01
CA ALA A 113 0.40 16.30 -0.91
C ALA A 113 -0.76 16.77 -1.79
N LEU A 114 -0.82 16.29 -3.04
CA LEU A 114 -1.93 16.56 -3.95
C LEU A 114 -3.28 16.00 -3.43
N GLY A 115 -3.27 14.81 -2.81
CA GLY A 115 -4.46 14.28 -2.16
C GLY A 115 -4.93 15.11 -0.95
N LEU A 116 -4.00 15.64 -0.16
CA LEU A 116 -4.27 16.48 1.02
C LEU A 116 -4.92 17.81 0.64
N VAL A 117 -4.54 18.39 -0.49
CA VAL A 117 -5.10 19.67 -0.99
C VAL A 117 -6.15 19.49 -2.08
N ALA A 118 -6.58 18.26 -2.35
CA ALA A 118 -7.55 17.94 -3.40
C ALA A 118 -8.89 18.66 -3.20
N ASP A 119 -9.38 18.64 -1.95
CA ASP A 119 -10.57 19.35 -1.52
C ASP A 119 -10.16 20.68 -0.87
N PRO A 120 -10.65 21.83 -1.38
CA PRO A 120 -10.28 23.15 -0.85
C PRO A 120 -10.73 23.37 0.60
N SER A 121 -11.66 22.55 1.11
CA SER A 121 -12.14 22.63 2.48
C SER A 121 -11.26 21.89 3.49
N THR A 122 -10.27 21.10 3.08
CA THR A 122 -9.36 20.43 4.04
C THR A 122 -8.52 21.44 4.82
N ALA A 123 -8.12 21.08 6.04
CA ALA A 123 -7.22 21.92 6.82
C ALA A 123 -5.89 22.15 6.11
N ALA A 124 -5.35 21.13 5.43
CA ALA A 124 -4.15 21.23 4.60
C ALA A 124 -4.27 22.26 3.46
N SER A 125 -5.41 22.29 2.75
CA SER A 125 -5.62 23.28 1.69
C SER A 125 -5.78 24.68 2.27
N GLN A 126 -6.56 24.82 3.33
CA GLN A 126 -6.84 26.12 3.95
C GLN A 126 -5.57 26.77 4.53
N VAL A 127 -4.65 26.02 5.16
CA VAL A 127 -3.41 26.62 5.69
C VAL A 127 -2.48 27.16 4.61
N LEU A 128 -2.56 26.65 3.38
CA LEU A 128 -1.79 27.11 2.23
C LEU A 128 -2.50 28.22 1.42
N HIS A 129 -3.83 28.34 1.55
CA HIS A 129 -4.63 29.23 0.73
C HIS A 129 -4.31 30.72 0.91
N ASP A 130 -3.89 31.13 2.11
CA ASP A 130 -3.55 32.52 2.41
C ASP A 130 -2.40 33.08 1.55
N GLY A 131 -1.54 32.20 1.01
CA GLY A 131 -0.35 32.58 0.25
C GLY A 131 -0.37 32.19 -1.23
N LEU A 132 -1.21 31.22 -1.62
CA LEU A 132 -1.23 30.65 -2.97
C LEU A 132 -2.66 30.41 -3.47
N GLY A 133 -2.91 30.80 -4.72
CA GLY A 133 -4.13 30.41 -5.43
C GLY A 133 -4.13 28.90 -5.74
N ARG A 134 -5.30 28.28 -5.82
CA ARG A 134 -5.43 26.82 -6.02
C ARG A 134 -4.63 26.26 -7.20
N ARG A 135 -4.69 26.92 -8.36
CA ARG A 135 -3.97 26.45 -9.56
C ARG A 135 -2.45 26.55 -9.39
N GLU A 136 -1.99 27.64 -8.79
CA GLU A 136 -0.57 27.87 -8.52
C GLU A 136 -0.04 26.87 -7.49
N LEU A 137 -0.81 26.60 -6.43
CA LEU A 137 -0.49 25.57 -5.45
C LEU A 137 -0.36 24.18 -6.11
N LEU A 138 -1.32 23.79 -6.96
CA LEU A 138 -1.27 22.51 -7.66
C LEU A 138 -0.09 22.44 -8.65
N ASP A 139 0.25 23.54 -9.31
CA ASP A 139 1.39 23.61 -10.22
C ASP A 139 2.73 23.46 -9.47
N ILE A 140 2.90 24.16 -8.34
CA ILE A 140 4.09 24.04 -7.48
C ILE A 140 4.19 22.62 -6.91
N LEU A 141 3.10 22.03 -6.42
CA LEU A 141 3.11 20.67 -5.89
C LEU A 141 3.48 19.64 -6.96
N GLN A 142 3.02 19.80 -8.20
CA GLN A 142 3.38 18.91 -9.30
C GLN A 142 4.84 19.08 -9.74
N SER A 143 5.28 20.31 -9.96
CA SER A 143 6.62 20.62 -10.46
C SER A 143 7.72 20.37 -9.44
N ASP A 144 7.54 20.83 -8.20
CA ASP A 144 8.60 20.86 -7.20
C ASP A 144 8.57 19.65 -6.26
N VAL A 145 7.37 19.23 -5.80
CA VAL A 145 7.23 18.14 -4.81
C VAL A 145 7.06 16.78 -5.46
N LEU A 146 6.19 16.67 -6.46
CA LEU A 146 5.99 15.43 -7.19
C LEU A 146 7.08 15.22 -8.26
N GLY A 147 7.64 16.30 -8.81
CA GLY A 147 8.66 16.26 -9.86
C GLY A 147 8.13 15.88 -11.25
N ILE A 148 6.80 15.73 -11.40
CA ILE A 148 6.14 15.47 -12.68
C ILE A 148 4.83 16.23 -12.78
N SER A 149 4.52 16.73 -13.98
CA SER A 149 3.22 17.32 -14.30
C SER A 149 2.21 16.24 -14.68
N LEU A 150 1.03 16.28 -14.07
CA LEU A 150 -0.05 15.33 -14.29
C LEU A 150 -1.09 15.94 -15.23
N THR A 151 -1.17 15.43 -16.45
CA THR A 151 -2.12 15.93 -17.45
C THR A 151 -3.56 15.67 -17.01
N GLY A 152 -4.38 16.73 -16.95
CA GLY A 152 -5.80 16.62 -16.62
C GLY A 152 -6.12 16.56 -15.12
N LEU A 153 -5.15 16.86 -14.26
CA LEU A 153 -5.33 16.80 -12.80
C LEU A 153 -6.50 17.65 -12.30
N ASP A 154 -6.71 18.85 -12.84
CA ASP A 154 -7.82 19.72 -12.42
C ASP A 154 -9.20 19.08 -12.63
N HIS A 155 -9.36 18.26 -13.68
CA HIS A 155 -10.59 17.52 -13.94
C HIS A 155 -10.75 16.36 -12.94
N GLU A 156 -9.67 15.67 -12.60
CA GLU A 156 -9.69 14.58 -11.62
C GLU A 156 -9.92 15.08 -10.18
N LEU A 157 -9.50 16.32 -9.87
CA LEU A 157 -9.68 17.00 -8.58
C LEU A 157 -10.95 17.86 -8.52
N SER A 158 -11.65 18.04 -9.64
CA SER A 158 -12.93 18.73 -9.63
C SER A 158 -13.90 17.91 -8.78
N PRO A 159 -14.55 18.51 -7.76
CA PRO A 159 -15.55 17.80 -7.01
C PRO A 159 -16.58 17.28 -8.01
N ALA A 160 -16.78 15.96 -8.04
CA ALA A 160 -17.87 15.36 -8.80
C ALA A 160 -19.12 16.15 -8.42
N THR A 161 -19.62 16.96 -9.35
CA THR A 161 -20.80 17.76 -9.11
C THR A 161 -21.93 16.76 -8.90
N ASN A 162 -22.34 16.58 -7.64
CA ASN A 162 -23.38 15.68 -7.13
C ASN A 162 -23.10 14.16 -7.15
N ASP A 163 -22.22 13.68 -6.27
CA ASP A 163 -22.44 12.39 -5.59
C ASP A 163 -22.80 12.63 -4.13
N ILE A 164 -24.04 13.09 -3.90
CA ILE A 164 -24.69 12.91 -2.59
C ILE A 164 -24.69 11.40 -2.34
N PRO A 165 -24.17 10.86 -1.21
CA PRO A 165 -24.35 9.46 -0.88
C PRO A 165 -25.85 9.15 -0.89
N ARG A 166 -26.33 8.46 -1.93
CA ARG A 166 -27.67 7.88 -1.86
C ARG A 166 -27.67 6.94 -0.65
N PRO A 167 -28.70 6.99 0.22
CA PRO A 167 -28.83 6.00 1.27
C PRO A 167 -28.74 4.62 0.62
N GLN A 168 -27.69 3.87 0.94
CA GLN A 168 -27.58 2.50 0.47
C GLN A 168 -28.77 1.74 1.06
N PRO A 169 -29.61 1.09 0.23
CA PRO A 169 -30.65 0.21 0.72
C PRO A 169 -30.01 -0.81 1.68
N PRO A 170 -30.66 -1.14 2.81
CA PRO A 170 -30.11 -2.10 3.74
C PRO A 170 -29.76 -3.39 3.00
N LEU A 171 -28.47 -3.74 3.02
CA LEU A 171 -27.95 -4.90 2.33
C LEU A 171 -28.67 -6.15 2.87
N PRO A 172 -29.33 -6.95 2.01
CA PRO A 172 -29.98 -8.17 2.47
C PRO A 172 -28.92 -9.17 2.99
N PRO A 173 -29.27 -10.01 3.97
CA PRO A 173 -28.34 -10.97 4.55
C PRO A 173 -27.79 -11.92 3.48
N THR A 174 -26.47 -11.92 3.32
CA THR A 174 -25.73 -12.72 2.35
C THR A 174 -26.00 -14.21 2.56
N THR A 175 -26.75 -14.81 1.65
CA THR A 175 -26.92 -16.26 1.53
C THR A 175 -26.22 -16.74 0.27
N ALA A 176 -25.45 -17.83 0.41
CA ALA A 176 -24.66 -18.58 -0.58
C ALA A 176 -24.74 -18.17 -2.07
N GLY A 177 -23.57 -17.89 -2.67
CA GLY A 177 -23.38 -17.93 -4.13
C GLY A 177 -22.83 -16.67 -4.82
N GLN A 178 -22.15 -15.75 -4.11
CA GLN A 178 -21.51 -14.61 -4.76
C GLN A 178 -20.32 -15.07 -5.62
N ALA A 179 -20.43 -14.90 -6.94
CA ALA A 179 -19.30 -15.07 -7.85
C ALA A 179 -18.20 -14.07 -7.45
N LEU A 180 -17.09 -14.57 -6.94
CA LEU A 180 -15.92 -13.76 -6.62
C LEU A 180 -15.18 -13.44 -7.92
N TYR A 181 -14.74 -12.20 -8.05
CA TYR A 181 -13.93 -11.72 -9.17
C TYR A 181 -12.49 -11.51 -8.72
N CYS A 182 -11.52 -11.78 -9.58
CA CYS A 182 -10.12 -11.59 -9.27
C CYS A 182 -9.80 -10.10 -9.09
N LEU A 183 -9.15 -9.73 -7.98
CA LEU A 183 -8.74 -8.35 -7.72
C LEU A 183 -7.75 -7.80 -8.76
N HIS A 184 -6.99 -8.67 -9.42
CA HIS A 184 -5.97 -8.24 -10.39
C HIS A 184 -6.53 -8.00 -11.79
N CYS A 185 -7.35 -8.93 -12.30
CA CYS A 185 -7.80 -8.92 -13.70
C CYS A 185 -9.32 -8.86 -13.87
N GLY A 186 -10.08 -8.88 -12.77
CA GLY A 186 -11.56 -8.91 -12.80
C GLY A 186 -12.16 -10.24 -13.25
N GLY A 187 -11.35 -11.29 -13.47
CA GLY A 187 -11.81 -12.58 -13.97
C GLY A 187 -12.54 -13.42 -12.94
N THR A 188 -13.44 -14.26 -13.42
CA THR A 188 -14.17 -15.28 -12.65
C THR A 188 -13.93 -16.65 -13.31
N PRO A 189 -13.91 -17.76 -12.55
CA PRO A 189 -14.06 -17.87 -11.09
C PRO A 189 -12.81 -17.43 -10.32
N ALA A 190 -13.02 -16.85 -9.13
CA ALA A 190 -11.94 -16.49 -8.20
C ALA A 190 -12.14 -17.10 -6.81
N ALA A 191 -11.04 -17.33 -6.09
CA ALA A 191 -11.06 -17.84 -4.72
C ALA A 191 -10.49 -16.80 -3.75
N ALA A 192 -11.16 -16.61 -2.61
CA ALA A 192 -10.66 -15.83 -1.49
C ALA A 192 -9.54 -16.60 -0.77
N VAL A 193 -8.30 -16.33 -1.17
CA VAL A 193 -7.09 -16.94 -0.61
C VAL A 193 -6.05 -15.86 -0.30
N THR A 194 -5.25 -16.07 0.73
CA THR A 194 -4.14 -15.16 1.08
C THR A 194 -2.82 -15.88 0.82
N ILE A 195 -2.01 -15.34 -0.09
CA ILE A 195 -0.68 -15.84 -0.39
C ILE A 195 0.31 -15.11 0.52
N ARG A 196 1.25 -15.84 1.11
CA ARG A 196 2.22 -15.30 2.08
C ARG A 196 3.65 -15.46 1.54
N SER A 197 4.56 -14.59 1.95
CA SER A 197 6.01 -14.75 1.72
C SER A 197 6.74 -14.33 2.96
N HIS A 198 7.83 -15.03 3.26
CA HIS A 198 8.72 -14.69 4.35
C HIS A 198 10.07 -14.26 3.79
N ARG A 199 10.55 -13.08 4.16
CA ARG A 199 11.89 -12.59 3.83
C ARG A 199 12.62 -12.42 5.14
N GLY A 200 13.64 -13.25 5.39
CA GLY A 200 14.33 -13.31 6.67
C GLY A 200 15.83 -13.39 6.47
N PHE A 201 16.51 -12.26 6.66
CA PHE A 201 17.96 -12.17 6.58
C PHE A 201 18.53 -11.89 7.96
N ILE A 202 19.03 -12.92 8.66
CA ILE A 202 19.73 -12.93 9.97
C ILE A 202 19.16 -11.96 11.03
N LEU A 203 19.26 -10.64 10.84
CA LEU A 203 18.78 -9.57 11.73
C LEU A 203 17.47 -8.90 11.28
N TRP A 204 16.98 -9.10 10.05
CA TRP A 204 15.77 -8.46 9.52
C TRP A 204 14.77 -9.48 9.01
N MET A 205 13.52 -9.39 9.51
CA MET A 205 12.41 -10.25 9.15
C MET A 205 11.25 -9.42 8.61
N GLN A 206 10.73 -9.80 7.45
CA GLN A 206 9.59 -9.18 6.79
C GLN A 206 8.58 -10.26 6.38
N PHE A 207 7.36 -10.13 6.88
CA PHE A 207 6.23 -10.96 6.50
C PHE A 207 5.40 -10.23 5.46
N VAL A 208 5.39 -10.75 4.22
CA VAL A 208 4.57 -10.19 3.15
C VAL A 208 3.33 -11.05 2.99
N ARG A 209 2.16 -10.43 2.88
CA ARG A 209 0.88 -11.12 2.66
C ARG A 209 0.18 -10.44 1.50
N MET A 210 -0.35 -11.23 0.57
CA MET A 210 -1.13 -10.76 -0.55
C MET A 210 -2.54 -11.39 -0.47
N PRO A 211 -3.55 -10.65 0.00
CA PRO A 211 -4.92 -11.14 0.05
C PRO A 211 -5.55 -11.12 -1.35
N GLY A 212 -6.28 -12.19 -1.67
CA GLY A 212 -7.16 -12.28 -2.84
C GLY A 212 -8.54 -11.66 -2.58
N PRO A 213 -9.54 -11.86 -3.46
CA PRO A 213 -9.69 -13.01 -4.36
C PRO A 213 -8.80 -13.04 -5.62
N PHE A 214 -8.33 -14.24 -5.98
CA PHE A 214 -7.54 -14.49 -7.19
C PHE A 214 -8.22 -15.50 -8.11
N CYS A 215 -8.19 -15.26 -9.43
CA CYS A 215 -8.47 -16.31 -10.41
C CYS A 215 -7.30 -17.29 -10.47
N ARG A 216 -7.49 -18.42 -11.16
CA ARG A 216 -6.47 -19.47 -11.30
C ARG A 216 -5.10 -18.93 -11.72
N ASP A 217 -5.06 -18.19 -12.83
CA ASP A 217 -3.79 -17.76 -13.46
C ASP A 217 -3.05 -16.71 -12.63
N CYS A 218 -3.76 -15.67 -12.18
CA CYS A 218 -3.21 -14.63 -11.31
C CYS A 218 -2.75 -15.19 -9.96
N GLY A 219 -3.52 -16.14 -9.40
CA GLY A 219 -3.18 -16.82 -8.15
C GLY A 219 -1.91 -17.67 -8.29
N LEU A 220 -1.81 -18.47 -9.35
CA LEU A 220 -0.63 -19.30 -9.63
C LEU A 220 0.61 -18.45 -9.90
N ALA A 221 0.49 -17.36 -10.69
CA ALA A 221 1.59 -16.45 -10.97
C ALA A 221 2.13 -15.81 -9.68
N THR A 222 1.22 -15.29 -8.84
CA THR A 222 1.53 -14.67 -7.56
C THR A 222 2.17 -15.66 -6.59
N LEU A 223 1.57 -16.83 -6.44
CA LEU A 223 2.07 -17.88 -5.56
C LEU A 223 3.49 -18.30 -5.96
N ARG A 224 3.71 -18.60 -7.25
CA ARG A 224 5.03 -19.03 -7.75
C ARG A 224 6.10 -17.96 -7.53
N ARG A 225 5.77 -16.69 -7.77
CA ARG A 225 6.71 -15.57 -7.53
C ARG A 225 7.05 -15.46 -6.05
N MET A 226 6.03 -15.37 -5.19
CA MET A 226 6.22 -15.18 -3.75
C MET A 226 6.93 -16.37 -3.09
N THR A 227 6.64 -17.60 -3.52
CA THR A 227 7.35 -18.78 -3.04
C THR A 227 8.84 -18.74 -3.42
N ILE A 228 9.19 -18.35 -4.65
CA ILE A 228 10.60 -18.22 -5.06
C ILE A 228 11.32 -17.18 -4.22
N GLU A 229 10.72 -16.01 -4.00
CA GLU A 229 11.29 -14.97 -3.14
C GLU A 229 11.51 -15.51 -1.70
N SER A 230 10.54 -16.25 -1.17
CA SER A 230 10.60 -16.84 0.18
C SER A 230 11.71 -17.89 0.33
N VAL A 231 11.96 -18.72 -0.68
CA VAL A 231 13.03 -19.73 -0.64
C VAL A 231 14.41 -19.16 -0.93
N TRP A 232 14.53 -17.95 -1.46
CA TRP A 232 15.84 -17.30 -1.58
C TRP A 232 16.17 -16.48 -0.36
N LEU A 233 15.19 -15.83 0.26
CA LEU A 233 15.41 -14.88 1.34
C LEU A 233 15.06 -15.43 2.72
N GLY A 234 14.43 -16.60 2.84
CA GLY A 234 13.87 -17.09 4.10
C GLY A 234 14.76 -18.06 4.89
N TRP A 235 15.93 -18.46 4.40
CA TRP A 235 16.74 -19.52 5.03
C TRP A 235 17.94 -19.04 5.84
N TRP A 236 18.26 -17.74 5.83
CA TRP A 236 19.57 -17.25 6.27
C TRP A 236 19.75 -17.17 7.79
N GLY A 237 18.71 -17.46 8.59
CA GLY A 237 18.81 -17.45 10.06
C GLY A 237 18.10 -18.65 10.71
N PRO A 238 18.50 -19.07 11.93
CA PRO A 238 17.93 -20.27 12.58
C PRO A 238 16.42 -20.16 12.82
N LEU A 239 15.97 -19.02 13.34
CA LEU A 239 14.54 -18.74 13.57
C LEU A 239 13.79 -18.58 12.24
N SER A 240 14.43 -17.97 11.25
CA SER A 240 13.88 -17.79 9.90
C SER A 240 13.63 -19.12 9.19
N LEU A 241 14.51 -20.11 9.40
CA LEU A 241 14.42 -21.44 8.78
C LEU A 241 13.10 -22.15 9.16
N LEU A 242 12.71 -22.08 10.43
CA LEU A 242 11.44 -22.63 10.93
C LEU A 242 10.23 -21.84 10.41
N ILE A 243 10.29 -20.51 10.48
CA ILE A 243 9.18 -19.64 10.07
C ILE A 243 8.90 -19.73 8.56
N ASN A 244 9.95 -19.81 7.75
CA ASN A 244 9.83 -19.98 6.31
C ASN A 244 9.19 -21.32 5.97
N ALA A 245 9.57 -22.41 6.66
CA ALA A 245 8.94 -23.72 6.48
C ALA A 245 7.43 -23.69 6.76
N VAL A 246 7.01 -23.07 7.88
CA VAL A 246 5.58 -22.89 8.21
C VAL A 246 4.87 -22.04 7.15
N THR A 247 5.52 -21.00 6.65
CA THR A 247 4.95 -20.12 5.60
C THR A 247 4.73 -20.86 4.28
N ILE A 248 5.68 -21.71 3.88
CA ILE A 248 5.58 -22.54 2.68
C ILE A 248 4.42 -23.55 2.82
N ILE A 249 4.26 -24.18 3.99
CA ILE A 249 3.16 -25.11 4.27
C ILE A 249 1.81 -24.38 4.20
N ALA A 250 1.68 -23.21 4.81
CA ALA A 250 0.44 -22.41 4.75
C ALA A 250 0.06 -22.03 3.31
N ASN A 251 1.04 -21.79 2.45
CA ASN A 251 0.83 -21.52 1.03
C ASN A 251 0.36 -22.73 0.21
N MET A 252 0.61 -23.97 0.65
CA MET A 252 0.06 -25.16 0.01
C MET A 252 -1.48 -25.19 0.07
N GLY A 253 -2.07 -24.70 1.16
CA GLY A 253 -3.52 -24.55 1.27
C GLY A 253 -4.09 -23.54 0.27
N ALA A 254 -3.38 -22.42 0.06
CA ALA A 254 -3.73 -21.45 -0.96
C ALA A 254 -3.57 -22.04 -2.38
N HIS A 255 -2.49 -22.77 -2.64
CA HIS A 255 -2.25 -23.45 -3.91
C HIS A 255 -3.39 -24.42 -4.26
N SER A 256 -3.78 -25.28 -3.33
CA SER A 256 -4.84 -26.28 -3.54
C SER A 256 -6.16 -25.62 -3.93
N ARG A 257 -6.55 -24.54 -3.25
CA ARG A 257 -7.79 -23.81 -3.60
C ARG A 257 -7.71 -23.08 -4.94
N ILE A 258 -6.53 -22.57 -5.32
CA ILE A 258 -6.34 -21.90 -6.61
C ILE A 258 -6.33 -22.92 -7.76
N ASP A 259 -5.67 -24.06 -7.59
CA ASP A 259 -5.52 -25.05 -8.66
C ASP A 259 -6.83 -25.79 -8.96
N GLN A 260 -7.74 -25.86 -7.98
CA GLN A 260 -9.09 -26.36 -8.16
C GLN A 260 -10.00 -25.41 -8.98
N LEU A 261 -9.57 -24.16 -9.24
CA LEU A 261 -10.36 -23.24 -10.06
C LEU A 261 -10.25 -23.60 -11.54
N PRO A 262 -11.36 -23.54 -12.30
CA PRO A 262 -11.32 -23.49 -13.76
C PRO A 262 -10.48 -22.31 -14.29
N PRO A 263 -9.99 -22.38 -15.55
CA PRO A 263 -9.37 -21.22 -16.18
C PRO A 263 -10.35 -20.02 -16.23
N PRO A 264 -9.84 -18.78 -16.18
CA PRO A 264 -10.68 -17.58 -16.17
C PRO A 264 -11.47 -17.43 -17.48
N ILE A 265 -12.73 -17.01 -17.38
CA ILE A 265 -13.63 -16.84 -18.52
C ILE A 265 -13.13 -15.69 -19.42
N PRO A 266 -13.09 -15.85 -20.77
CA PRO A 266 -12.72 -14.80 -21.71
C PRO A 266 -13.64 -13.57 -21.63
N GLY A 267 -13.13 -12.38 -21.96
CA GLY A 267 -13.91 -11.12 -21.97
C GLY A 267 -13.89 -10.31 -20.67
N MET A 268 -13.04 -10.70 -19.71
CA MET A 268 -12.76 -9.98 -18.48
C MET A 268 -12.04 -8.62 -18.69
N PRO A 269 -12.20 -7.63 -17.79
CA PRO A 269 -11.68 -6.27 -17.98
C PRO A 269 -10.15 -6.16 -18.06
N GLY A 270 -9.42 -7.02 -17.32
CA GLY A 270 -7.95 -6.99 -17.24
C GLY A 270 -7.30 -8.25 -17.81
N ARG A 271 -6.05 -8.15 -18.24
CA ARG A 271 -5.27 -9.31 -18.71
C ARG A 271 -4.84 -10.18 -17.52
N PRO A 272 -5.14 -11.50 -17.51
CA PRO A 272 -4.59 -12.41 -16.51
C PRO A 272 -3.06 -12.40 -16.50
N MET A 273 -2.45 -12.55 -15.31
CA MET A 273 -1.00 -12.77 -15.23
C MET A 273 -0.64 -14.12 -15.83
N ASP A 274 0.48 -14.18 -16.55
CA ASP A 274 1.00 -15.46 -17.03
C ASP A 274 1.65 -16.25 -15.87
N PRO A 275 1.10 -17.40 -15.48
CA PRO A 275 1.70 -18.24 -14.44
C PRO A 275 3.02 -18.87 -14.89
N GLY A 276 3.36 -18.84 -16.18
CA GLY A 276 4.61 -19.32 -16.74
C GLY A 276 4.91 -20.79 -16.41
N LYS A 277 6.19 -21.15 -16.37
CA LYS A 277 6.65 -22.51 -16.03
C LYS A 277 6.24 -22.92 -14.61
N PRO A 278 5.94 -24.22 -14.36
CA PRO A 278 5.71 -24.75 -13.01
C PRO A 278 6.86 -24.43 -12.06
N LEU A 279 6.58 -24.37 -10.75
CA LEU A 279 7.52 -23.91 -9.74
C LEU A 279 8.89 -24.60 -9.82
N PHE A 280 8.93 -25.93 -9.88
CA PHE A 280 10.17 -26.72 -9.91
C PHE A 280 10.94 -26.68 -11.24
N HIS A 281 10.34 -26.15 -12.31
CA HIS A 281 11.00 -25.98 -13.60
C HIS A 281 11.65 -24.58 -13.75
N ARG A 282 11.62 -23.78 -12.69
CA ARG A 282 12.22 -22.44 -12.65
C ARG A 282 13.61 -22.51 -12.02
N PRO A 283 14.60 -21.77 -12.54
CA PRO A 283 15.94 -21.74 -11.93
C PRO A 283 15.90 -21.30 -10.47
N GLY A 284 14.94 -20.44 -10.11
CA GLY A 284 14.71 -20.02 -8.72
C GLY A 284 14.34 -21.16 -7.76
N ALA A 285 13.89 -22.33 -8.24
CA ALA A 285 13.57 -23.48 -7.40
C ALA A 285 14.80 -24.11 -6.73
N ILE A 286 16.01 -23.80 -7.19
CA ILE A 286 17.27 -24.19 -6.52
C ILE A 286 17.30 -23.66 -5.07
N GLY A 287 16.57 -22.57 -4.77
CA GLY A 287 16.44 -22.04 -3.42
C GLY A 287 15.88 -23.05 -2.39
N PHE A 288 15.14 -24.08 -2.82
CA PHE A 288 14.68 -25.15 -1.91
C PHE A 288 15.82 -26.04 -1.41
N ALA A 289 16.96 -26.10 -2.10
CA ALA A 289 18.12 -26.89 -1.70
C ALA A 289 19.03 -26.17 -0.68
N ILE A 290 18.86 -24.86 -0.50
CA ILE A 290 19.65 -24.04 0.43
C ILE A 290 19.68 -24.62 1.86
N PRO A 291 18.55 -24.99 2.51
CA PRO A 291 18.60 -25.53 3.87
C PRO A 291 19.38 -26.84 3.97
N LEU A 292 19.32 -27.71 2.93
CA LEU A 292 20.13 -28.93 2.87
C LEU A 292 21.62 -28.61 2.74
N GLY A 293 21.97 -27.61 1.93
CA GLY A 293 23.35 -27.14 1.78
C GLY A 293 23.92 -26.55 3.07
N ILE A 294 23.13 -25.74 3.79
CA ILE A 294 23.52 -25.21 5.11
C ILE A 294 23.75 -26.36 6.10
N LEU A 295 22.83 -27.33 6.15
CA LEU A 295 22.96 -28.49 7.03
C LEU A 295 24.25 -29.28 6.73
N LEU A 296 24.50 -29.62 5.46
CA LEU A 296 25.68 -30.35 5.02
C LEU A 296 26.99 -29.59 5.33
N TRP A 297 26.99 -28.27 5.16
CA TRP A 297 28.14 -27.43 5.51
C TRP A 297 28.50 -27.54 6.99
N PHE A 298 27.51 -27.41 7.87
CA PHE A 298 27.74 -27.47 9.32
C PHE A 298 28.03 -28.89 9.85
N THR A 299 27.43 -29.93 9.27
CA THR A 299 27.57 -31.31 9.79
C THR A 299 28.73 -32.09 9.19
N VAL A 300 29.18 -31.77 7.97
CA VAL A 300 30.20 -32.54 7.25
C VAL A 300 31.43 -31.69 6.93
N ILE A 301 31.25 -30.52 6.32
CA ILE A 301 32.37 -29.73 5.79
C ILE A 301 33.13 -29.02 6.92
N LEU A 302 32.40 -28.37 7.84
CA LEU A 302 33.00 -27.63 8.95
C LEU A 302 33.85 -28.52 9.87
N PRO A 303 33.39 -29.73 10.28
CA PRO A 303 34.21 -30.65 11.08
C PRO A 303 35.40 -31.25 10.32
N LEU A 304 35.28 -31.41 9.00
CA LEU A 304 36.38 -31.90 8.16
C LEU A 304 37.50 -30.86 8.01
N LEU A 305 37.17 -29.57 8.16
CA LEU A 305 38.10 -28.44 8.08
C LEU A 305 38.65 -28.01 9.44
N SER A 306 38.08 -28.50 10.55
CA SER A 306 38.62 -28.28 11.90
C SER A 306 39.72 -29.31 12.17
N PRO A 307 41.00 -28.89 12.31
CA PRO A 307 42.13 -29.79 12.60
C PRO A 307 42.05 -30.41 13.99
#